data_AF-A0A1W9VL63-F1
#
_entry.id   AF-A0A1W9VL63-F1
#
_cell.length_a   1.000
_cell.length_b   1.000
_cell.length_c   1.000
_cell.angle_alpha   90.00
_cell.angle_beta   90.00
_cell.angle_gamma   90.00
#
_symmetry.space_group_name_H-M   'P 1'
#
loop_
_entity.id
_entity.type
_entity.pdbx_description
1 polymer ?
#
loop_
_entity_poly.entity_id
_entity_poly.type
_entity_poly.pdbx_seq_one_letter_code
_entity_poly.pdbx_strand_id
1 'polypeptide(L)' 'MFEIDINESLNLYFMLSEKVELSDKINLFLIRLEKELFAKLSVKEIEDYRVVFKNKGRV' A
#
# COMPACT_ATOMS: atom_id res chain seq x y z
N MET A 1 -17.42 5.41 9.18
CA MET A 1 -16.39 5.33 8.11
C MET A 1 -15.36 4.33 8.62
N PHE A 2 -15.03 3.26 7.88
CA PHE A 2 -13.95 2.37 8.31
C PHE A 2 -12.63 3.14 8.12
N GLU A 3 -12.08 3.67 9.22
CA GLU A 3 -10.73 4.24 9.21
C GLU A 3 -9.74 3.09 9.36
N ILE A 4 -9.19 2.66 8.23
CA ILE A 4 -8.02 1.78 8.21
C ILE A 4 -6.81 2.61 8.63
N ASP A 5 -6.00 2.09 9.56
CA ASP A 5 -4.77 2.78 9.98
C ASP A 5 -3.83 2.99 8.77
N ILE A 6 -3.00 4.03 8.82
CA ILE A 6 -2.12 4.35 7.69
C ILE A 6 -1.12 3.22 7.40
N ASN A 7 -0.68 2.47 8.43
CA ASN A 7 0.20 1.33 8.25
C ASN A 7 -0.53 0.13 7.64
N GLU A 8 -1.80 -0.09 7.99
CA GLU A 8 -2.63 -1.12 7.35
C GLU A 8 -2.88 -0.79 5.88
N SER A 9 -3.08 0.50 5.57
CA SER A 9 -3.22 1.01 4.20
C SER A 9 -1.95 0.79 3.38
N LEU A 10 -0.77 1.10 3.94
CA LEU A 10 0.53 0.83 3.31
C LEU A 10 0.77 -0.67 3.11
N ASN A 11 0.49 -1.50 4.12
CA ASN A 11 0.58 -2.97 4.00
C ASN A 11 -0.29 -3.49 2.85
N LEU A 12 -1.56 -3.07 2.80
CA LEU A 12 -2.48 -3.51 1.78
C LEU A 12 -2.06 -3.04 0.38
N TYR A 13 -1.61 -1.79 0.24
CA TYR A 13 -1.08 -1.25 -1.01
C TYR A 13 0.10 -2.10 -1.51
N PHE A 14 1.10 -2.35 -0.66
CA PHE A 14 2.27 -3.13 -1.08
C PHE A 14 1.91 -4.58 -1.39
N MET A 15 1.12 -5.25 -0.53
CA MET A 15 0.66 -6.62 -0.77
C MET A 15 -0.08 -6.80 -2.09
N LEU A 16 -0.94 -5.85 -2.45
CA LEU A 16 -1.70 -5.88 -3.70
C LEU A 16 -0.82 -5.52 -4.89
N SER A 17 0.07 -4.53 -4.76
CA SER A 17 0.97 -4.08 -5.83
C SER A 17 1.96 -5.16 -6.29
N GLU A 18 2.29 -6.12 -5.44
CA GLU A 18 3.16 -7.26 -5.76
C GLU A 18 2.43 -8.40 -6.49
N LYS A 19 1.10 -8.36 -6.61
CA LYS A 19 0.32 -9.37 -7.32
C LYS A 19 0.40 -9.14 -8.83
N VAL A 20 0.73 -10.21 -9.56
CA VAL A 20 0.81 -10.19 -11.03
C VAL A 20 -0.58 -10.04 -11.66
N GLU A 21 -1.62 -10.62 -11.04
CA GLU A 21 -2.99 -10.54 -11.54
C GLU A 21 -3.94 -10.09 -10.43
N LEU A 22 -4.68 -9.02 -10.73
CA LEU A 22 -5.74 -8.47 -9.89
C LEU A 22 -6.99 -8.30 -10.76
N SER A 23 -8.17 -8.50 -10.18
CA SER A 23 -9.42 -8.14 -10.87
C SER A 23 -9.54 -6.63 -11.04
N ASP A 24 -10.30 -6.18 -12.03
CA ASP A 24 -10.50 -4.74 -12.32
C ASP A 24 -10.99 -3.95 -11.09
N LYS A 25 -11.86 -4.56 -10.27
CA LYS A 25 -12.35 -3.92 -9.03
C LYS A 25 -11.22 -3.67 -8.04
N ILE A 26 -10.28 -4.60 -7.92
CA ILE A 26 -9.14 -4.48 -7.00
C ILE A 26 -8.10 -3.52 -7.57
N ASN A 27 -7.89 -3.49 -8.90
CA ASN A 27 -7.06 -2.47 -9.54
C ASN A 27 -7.59 -1.05 -9.28
N LEU A 28 -8.91 -0.84 -9.47
CA LEU A 28 -9.54 0.44 -9.18
C LEU A 28 -9.41 0.83 -7.70
N PHE A 29 -9.53 -0.13 -6.79
CA PHE A 29 -9.30 0.08 -5.38
C PHE A 29 -7.84 0.45 -5.09
N LEU A 30 -6.87 -0.25 -5.68
CA LEU A 30 -5.44 0.01 -5.50
C LEU A 30 -5.07 1.43 -5.94
N ILE A 31 -5.62 1.91 -7.07
CA ILE A 31 -5.42 3.28 -7.55
C ILE A 31 -5.99 4.31 -6.56
N ARG A 32 -7.15 4.04 -5.97
CA ARG A 32 -7.75 4.93 -4.95
C ARG A 32 -6.88 4.97 -3.69
N LEU A 33 -6.44 3.80 -3.23
CA LEU A 33 -5.58 3.64 -2.08
C LEU A 33 -4.24 4.36 -2.26
N GLU A 34 -3.64 4.25 -3.46
CA GLU A 34 -2.41 4.97 -3.82
C GLU A 34 -2.62 6.49 -3.70
N LYS A 35 -3.70 7.03 -4.26
CA LYS A 35 -4.00 8.47 -4.14
C LYS A 35 -4.17 8.92 -2.70
N GLU A 36 -4.84 8.12 -1.87
CA GLU A 36 -5.03 8.45 -0.46
C GLU A 36 -3.72 8.44 0.33
N LEU A 37 -2.83 7.49 0.05
CA LEU A 37 -1.51 7.39 0.69
C LEU A 37 -0.62 8.57 0.30
N PHE A 38 -0.54 8.89 -0.99
CA PHE A 38 0.29 10.00 -1.50
C PHE A 38 -0.25 11.38 -1.12
N ALA A 39 -1.53 11.49 -0.72
CA ALA A 39 -2.08 12.71 -0.15
C ALA A 39 -1.67 12.92 1.33
N LYS A 40 -1.30 11.86 2.03
CA LYS A 40 -1.00 11.86 3.48
C LYS A 40 0.48 11.70 3.79
N LEU A 41 1.25 11.08 2.91
CA LEU A 41 2.64 10.72 3.12
C LEU A 41 3.51 11.29 2.00
N SER A 42 4.73 11.68 2.35
CA SER A 42 5.77 11.97 1.35
C SER A 42 6.24 10.69 0.67
N VAL A 43 6.78 10.83 -0.54
CA VAL A 43 7.40 9.71 -1.27
C VAL A 43 8.50 9.04 -0.44
N LYS A 44 9.27 9.82 0.34
CA LYS A 44 10.31 9.29 1.22
C LYS A 44 9.71 8.38 2.29
N GLU A 45 8.63 8.77 2.95
CA GLU A 45 7.98 7.95 3.99
C GLU A 45 7.44 6.63 3.42
N ILE A 46 6.87 6.67 2.20
CA ILE A 46 6.39 5.47 1.51
C ILE A 46 7.55 4.52 1.18
N GLU A 47 8.67 5.03 0.67
CA GLU A 47 9.84 4.21 0.36
C GLU A 47 10.56 3.69 1.62
N ASP A 48 10.64 4.49 2.68
CA ASP A 48 11.15 4.05 3.98
C ASP A 48 10.31 2.87 4.52
N TYR A 49 8.98 2.96 4.41
CA TYR A 49 8.10 1.84 4.77
C TYR A 49 8.31 0.62 3.88
N ARG A 50 8.47 0.82 2.56
CA ARG A 50 8.68 -0.26 1.60
C ARG A 50 9.90 -1.13 1.95
N VAL A 51 10.98 -0.50 2.43
CA VAL A 51 12.17 -1.22 2.90
C VAL A 51 11.83 -2.12 4.09
N VAL A 52 11.09 -1.59 5.06
CA VAL A 52 10.64 -2.36 6.24
C VAL A 52 9.71 -3.50 5.83
N PHE A 53 8.75 -3.24 4.94
CA PHE A 53 7.80 -4.24 4.43
C PHE A 53 8.52 -5.43 3.77
N LYS A 54 9.48 -5.16 2.87
CA LYS A 54 10.28 -6.21 2.21
C LYS A 54 11.13 -7.03 3.18
N ASN A 55 11.59 -6.43 4.27
CA ASN A 55 12.35 -7.12 5.31
C ASN A 55 11.45 -8.01 6.20
N LYS A 56 10.19 -7.63 6.43
CA LYS A 56 9.23 -8.46 7.19
C LYS A 56 8.89 -9.79 6.51
N GLY A 57 8.91 -9.86 5.18
CA GLY A 57 8.69 -11.09 4.42
C GLY A 57 9.89 -12.05 4.32
N ARG A 58 11.01 -11.73 4.97
CA ARG A 58 12.28 -12.51 4.95
C ARG A 58 12.63 -13.16 6.29
N VAL A 59 11.73 -13.14 7.28
CA VAL A 59 11.87 -13.83 8.57
C VAL A 59 11.05 -15.10 8.57
#